data_AF-A0A1I2QPF3-F1
#
_entry.id   AF-A0A1I2QPF3-F1
#
_cell.length_a   1.000
_cell.length_b   1.000
_cell.length_c   1.000
_cell.angle_alpha   90.00
_cell.angle_beta   90.00
_cell.angle_gamma   90.00
#
_symmetry.space_group_name_H-M   'P 1'
#
loop_
_entity.id
_entity.type
_entity.pdbx_description
1 polymer ?
#
loop_
_entity_poly.entity_id
_entity_poly.type
_entity_poly.pdbx_seq_one_letter_code
_entity_poly.pdbx_strand_id
1 'polypeptide(L)' 'MRLSIILIILLFAFFGLLMIVSAIGMHERDSWMTRLILFVIGLCCMSLGGYLFYVYVFA' A
#
# COMPACT_ATOMS: atom_id res chain seq x y z
N MET A 1 22.39 -3.68 -5.86
CA MET A 1 21.27 -4.17 -5.01
C MET A 1 20.31 -3.05 -4.57
N ARG A 2 20.78 -1.84 -4.21
CA ARG A 2 19.93 -0.71 -3.78
C ARG A 2 18.79 -0.34 -4.75
N LEU A 3 19.05 -0.43 -6.06
CA LEU A 3 18.06 -0.17 -7.12
C LEU A 3 16.83 -1.11 -7.03
N SER A 4 17.03 -2.40 -6.77
CA SER A 4 15.93 -3.36 -6.61
C SER A 4 15.07 -3.06 -5.39
N ILE A 5 15.66 -2.58 -4.29
CA ILE A 5 14.94 -2.22 -3.07
C ILE A 5 14.09 -0.96 -3.30
N ILE A 6 14.63 0.05 -3.98
CA ILE A 6 13.87 1.26 -4.35
C ILE A 6 12.67 0.89 -5.23
N LEU A 7 12.87 -0.01 -6.21
CA LEU A 7 11.78 -0.55 -7.03
C LEU A 7 10.70 -1.25 -6.20
N ILE A 8 11.09 -2.06 -5.19
CA ILE A 8 10.16 -2.74 -4.29
C ILE A 8 9.35 -1.73 -3.46
N ILE A 9 10.00 -0.68 -2.93
CA ILE A 9 9.33 0.39 -2.18
C ILE A 9 8.32 1.12 -3.06
N LEU A 10 8.72 1.46 -4.29
CA LEU A 10 7.86 2.14 -5.25
C LEU A 10 6.65 1.27 -5.61
N LEU A 11 6.86 -0.03 -5.82
CA LEU A 11 5.82 -1.00 -6.10
C LEU A 11 4.83 -1.11 -4.93
N PHE A 12 5.32 -1.18 -3.69
CA PHE A 12 4.48 -1.22 -2.48
C PHE A 12 3.64 0.05 -2.31
N ALA A 13 4.23 1.22 -2.57
CA ALA A 13 3.51 2.49 -2.50
C ALA A 13 2.41 2.58 -3.57
N PHE A 14 2.72 2.17 -4.81
CA PHE A 14 1.77 2.17 -5.91
C PHE A 14 0.61 1.17 -5.68
N PHE A 15 0.94 -0.02 -5.19
CA PHE A 15 -0.03 -1.05 -4.86
C PHE A 15 -0.92 -0.67 -3.68
N GLY A 16 -0.36 -0.07 -2.63
CA GLY A 16 -1.11 0.47 -1.50
C GLY A 16 -2.08 1.59 -1.89
N LEU A 17 -1.64 2.52 -2.75
CA LEU A 17 -2.49 3.56 -3.32
C LEU A 17 -3.65 2.98 -4.13
N LEU A 18 -3.36 2.00 -5.01
CA LEU A 18 -4.39 1.33 -5.81
C LEU A 18 -5.45 0.64 -4.95
N MET A 19 -5.06 -0.03 -3.86
CA MET A 19 -6.02 -0.65 -2.94
C MET A 19 -6.90 0.37 -2.21
N ILE A 20 -6.34 1.52 -1.83
CA ILE A 20 -7.11 2.62 -1.21
C ILE A 20 -8.09 3.23 -2.22
N VAL A 21 -7.64 3.50 -3.45
CA VAL A 21 -8.50 4.03 -4.53
C VAL A 21 -9.60 3.03 -4.88
N SER A 22 -9.28 1.74 -4.95
CA SER A 22 -10.25 0.67 -5.17
C SER A 22 -11.27 0.57 -4.04
N ALA A 23 -10.83 0.68 -2.78
CA ALA A 23 -11.73 0.74 -1.64
C ALA A 23 -12.68 1.95 -1.72
N ILE A 24 -12.19 3.13 -2.15
CA ILE A 24 -13.03 4.33 -2.27
C ILE A 24 -14.02 4.21 -3.44
N GLY A 25 -13.58 3.72 -4.60
CA GLY A 25 -14.36 3.59 -5.83
C GLY A 25 -15.34 2.42 -5.87
N MET A 26 -15.32 1.52 -4.88
CA MET A 26 -16.31 0.44 -4.74
C MET A 26 -17.71 1.03 -4.48
N HIS A 27 -18.50 1.15 -5.54
CA HIS A 27 -19.91 1.55 -5.48
C HIS A 27 -20.80 0.33 -5.71
N GLU A 28 -21.67 0.07 -4.72
CA GLU A 28 -22.98 -0.59 -4.81
C GLU A 28 -23.22 -2.10 -4.55
N ARG A 29 -22.24 -3.00 -4.38
CA ARG A 29 -22.63 -4.42 -4.09
C ARG A 29 -21.79 -5.23 -3.12
N ASP A 30 -20.59 -4.78 -2.77
CA ASP A 30 -19.70 -5.58 -1.94
C ASP A 30 -19.65 -5.09 -0.49
N SER A 31 -19.81 -6.05 0.40
CA SER A 31 -19.91 -5.92 1.85
C SER A 31 -18.96 -4.84 2.40
N TRP A 32 -19.47 -3.98 3.28
CA TRP A 32 -18.67 -2.97 4.00
C TRP A 32 -17.38 -3.55 4.60
N MET A 33 -17.41 -4.83 4.97
CA MET A 33 -16.25 -5.62 5.40
C MET A 33 -15.12 -5.62 4.37
N THR A 34 -15.40 -5.90 3.09
CA THR A 34 -14.37 -5.98 2.04
C THR A 34 -13.70 -4.62 1.82
N ARG A 35 -14.49 -3.55 1.88
CA ARG A 35 -14.01 -2.17 1.78
C ARG A 35 -13.05 -1.81 2.91
N LEU A 36 -13.39 -2.20 4.15
CA LEU A 36 -12.54 -2.02 5.33
C LEU A 36 -11.25 -2.85 5.24
N ILE A 37 -11.35 -4.11 4.81
CA ILE A 37 -10.19 -5.00 4.66
C ILE A 37 -9.20 -4.43 3.63
N LEU A 38 -9.67 -4.01 2.46
CA LEU A 38 -8.84 -3.38 1.43
C LEU A 38 -8.16 -2.11 1.93
N PHE A 39 -8.87 -1.31 2.73
CA PHE A 39 -8.33 -0.09 3.30
C PHE A 39 -7.23 -0.36 4.35
N VAL A 40 -7.46 -1.33 5.25
CA VAL A 40 -6.47 -1.74 6.28
C VAL A 40 -5.23 -2.35 5.63
N ILE A 41 -5.39 -3.21 4.63
CA ILE A 41 -4.27 -3.80 3.90
C ILE A 41 -3.48 -2.73 3.13
N GLY A 42 -4.17 -1.77 2.50
CA GLY A 42 -3.55 -0.62 1.83
C GLY A 42 -2.71 0.24 2.80
N LEU A 43 -3.24 0.51 3.99
CA LEU A 43 -2.51 1.19 5.08
C LEU A 43 -1.28 0.41 5.52
N CYS A 44 -1.40 -0.90 5.76
CA CYS A 44 -0.26 -1.74 6.13
C CYS A 44 0.82 -1.76 5.05
N CYS A 45 0.45 -1.81 3.76
CA CYS A 45 1.40 -1.72 2.65
C CYS A 45 2.13 -0.37 2.64
N MET A 46 1.42 0.74 2.86
CA MET A 46 2.02 2.07 2.96
C MET A 46 3.00 2.15 4.15
N SER A 47 2.61 1.63 5.32
CA SER A 47 3.48 1.62 6.50
C SER A 47 4.74 0.77 6.29
N LEU A 48 4.62 -0.40 5.67
CA LEU A 48 5.77 -1.25 5.33
C LEU A 48 6.68 -0.58 4.29
N GLY A 49 6.11 0.00 3.24
CA GLY A 49 6.87 0.77 2.24
C GLY A 49 7.63 1.94 2.86
N GLY A 50 6.98 2.68 3.77
CA GLY A 50 7.61 3.77 4.53
C GLY A 50 8.70 3.29 5.48
N TYR A 51 8.49 2.16 6.17
CA TYR A 51 9.51 1.56 7.04
C TYR A 51 10.75 1.12 6.25
N LEU A 52 10.55 0.43 5.12
CA LEU A 52 11.64 0.06 4.21
C LEU A 52 12.37 1.30 3.68
N PHE A 53 11.63 2.36 3.34
CA PHE A 53 12.23 3.62 2.92
C PHE A 53 13.09 4.26 4.03
N TYR A 54 12.58 4.33 5.26
CA TYR A 54 13.31 4.85 6.40
C TYR A 54 14.60 4.06 6.65
N VAL A 55 14.51 2.73 6.68
CA VAL A 55 15.67 1.86 6.93
C VAL A 55 16.71 1.93 5.81
N TYR A 56 16.30 2.09 4.55
CA TYR A 56 17.25 2.08 3.42
C TYR A 56 17.79 3.45 3.01
N VAL A 57 17.07 4.53 3.33
CA VAL A 57 17.46 5.90 2.97
C VAL A 57 18.07 6.64 4.16
N PHE A 58 17.55 6.42 5.37
CA PHE A 58 17.98 7.15 6.57
C PHE A 58 18.93 6.36 7.47
N ALA A 59 18.90 5.03 7.45
CA ALA A 59 19.85 4.15 8.15
C ALA A 59 20.88 3.53 7.19
#